data_AF-A0A6G0SY10-F1
#
_entry.id   AF-A0A6G0SY10-F1
#
_cell.length_a   1.000
_cell.length_b   1.000
_cell.length_c   1.000
_cell.angle_alpha   90.00
_cell.angle_beta   90.00
_cell.angle_gamma   90.00
#
_symmetry.space_group_name_H-M   'P 1'
#
loop_
_entity.id
_entity.type
_entity.pdbx_description
1 polymer ?
#
loop_
_entity_poly.entity_id
_entity_poly.type
_entity_poly.pdbx_seq_one_letter_code
_entity_poly.pdbx_strand_id
1 'polypeptide(L)'
;MDFEFSMVKRTSIVVISGAMSNSLEKFEKELQVAVKEIKRIFICKTELRDACLNQLKQRLNSTRNNLTREYIDHYIRQGNKENIIVLWNGHLDKTILQRLDLDYPMLNITCYDKYFNKNFFLGKLSNREIIFEVDLGKFDKSGRLLNLVETHDRVCNRKHKTTYAHDPRMEMKYTKCIFNHVLQKQRYENLIKHFKI
;
A
#
# COMPACT_ATOMS: atom_id res chain seq x y z
N MET A 1 -13.97 -0.75 -1.52
CA MET A 1 -12.49 -0.82 -1.50
C MET A 1 -11.99 0.52 -2.00
N ASP A 2 -10.92 1.07 -1.42
CA ASP A 2 -10.33 2.33 -1.91
C ASP A 2 -8.86 2.09 -2.25
N PHE A 3 -8.57 1.92 -3.55
CA PHE A 3 -7.21 2.15 -4.03
C PHE A 3 -7.04 3.65 -4.19
N GLU A 4 -6.02 4.21 -3.55
CA GLU A 4 -5.52 5.53 -3.91
C GLU A 4 -4.43 5.34 -4.96
N PHE A 5 -4.37 6.28 -5.90
CA PHE A 5 -3.42 6.28 -6.99
C PHE A 5 -2.67 7.60 -7.02
N SER A 6 -1.34 7.55 -7.14
CA SER A 6 -0.58 8.77 -7.34
C SER A 6 0.60 8.54 -8.27
N MET A 7 0.65 9.34 -9.33
CA MET A 7 1.83 9.45 -10.16
C MET A 7 2.99 10.05 -9.38
N VAL A 8 4.19 9.48 -9.51
CA VAL A 8 5.41 10.09 -8.99
C VAL A 8 5.90 11.15 -9.98
N LYS A 9 5.93 12.42 -9.54
CA LYS A 9 6.38 13.54 -10.38
C LYS A 9 7.82 13.31 -10.84
N ARG A 10 8.09 13.53 -12.15
CA ARG A 10 9.37 13.31 -12.85
C ARG A 10 9.75 11.86 -13.17
N THR A 11 8.90 10.88 -12.86
CA THR A 11 9.09 9.50 -13.33
C THR A 11 7.84 9.01 -14.06
N SER A 12 7.99 7.93 -14.80
CA SER A 12 6.90 7.27 -15.50
C SER A 12 6.06 6.32 -14.65
N ILE A 13 6.27 6.28 -13.33
CA ILE A 13 5.81 5.19 -12.46
C ILE A 13 4.52 5.56 -11.71
N VAL A 14 3.60 4.58 -11.66
CA VAL A 14 2.34 4.66 -10.90
C VAL A 14 2.54 4.01 -9.53
N VAL A 15 2.32 4.78 -8.46
CA VAL A 15 2.29 4.21 -7.11
C VAL A 15 0.84 3.90 -6.77
N ILE A 16 0.62 2.68 -6.29
CA ILE A 16 -0.69 2.19 -5.86
C ILE A 16 -0.58 1.83 -4.37
N SER A 17 -1.44 2.43 -3.55
CA SER A 17 -1.53 2.10 -2.13
C SER A 17 -2.94 1.58 -1.91
N GLY A 18 -3.04 0.27 -1.69
CA GLY A 18 -4.30 -0.39 -1.41
C GLY A 18 -4.55 -0.45 0.09
N ALA A 19 -5.58 0.23 0.56
CA ALA A 19 -6.25 -0.17 1.80
C ALA A 19 -7.29 -1.23 1.40
N MET A 20 -6.97 -2.51 1.57
CA MET A 20 -7.88 -3.59 1.19
C MET A 20 -9.13 -3.63 2.08
N SER A 21 -10.28 -3.82 1.45
CA SER A 21 -11.51 -4.34 2.08
C SER A 21 -12.26 -5.22 1.06
N ASN A 22 -11.77 -6.46 0.93
CA ASN A 22 -12.30 -7.70 0.32
C ASN A 22 -13.50 -7.72 -0.66
N SER A 23 -13.43 -8.70 -1.56
CA SER A 23 -14.25 -9.02 -2.74
C SER A 23 -15.73 -9.37 -2.53
N LEU A 24 -16.62 -8.79 -3.35
CA LEU A 24 -17.92 -9.36 -3.81
C LEU A 24 -17.60 -10.68 -4.52
N GLU A 25 -18.06 -11.89 -4.18
CA GLU A 25 -19.40 -12.39 -3.87
C GLU A 25 -19.42 -13.26 -2.60
N LYS A 26 -18.28 -13.42 -1.93
CA LYS A 26 -18.16 -14.04 -0.59
C LYS A 26 -18.51 -13.08 0.55
N PHE A 27 -18.75 -11.82 0.18
CA PHE A 27 -18.76 -10.65 1.03
C PHE A 27 -19.92 -10.62 2.00
N GLU A 28 -21.10 -11.15 1.67
CA GLU A 28 -22.28 -10.94 2.50
C GLU A 28 -22.21 -11.72 3.82
N LYS A 29 -21.77 -12.99 3.77
CA LYS A 29 -21.53 -13.80 4.97
C LYS A 29 -20.36 -13.26 5.81
N GLU A 30 -19.27 -12.89 5.16
CA GLU A 30 -18.09 -12.33 5.85
C GLU A 30 -18.37 -10.94 6.44
N LEU A 31 -19.20 -10.12 5.79
CA LEU A 31 -19.66 -8.83 6.30
C LEU A 31 -20.54 -9.01 7.53
N GLN A 32 -21.46 -9.98 7.52
CA GLN A 32 -22.27 -10.31 8.69
C GLN A 32 -21.40 -10.78 9.86
N VAL A 33 -20.37 -11.59 9.59
CA VAL A 33 -19.39 -12.01 10.59
C VAL A 33 -18.59 -10.81 11.10
N ALA A 34 -18.09 -9.93 10.23
CA ALA A 34 -17.33 -8.74 10.60
C ALA A 34 -18.16 -7.76 11.45
N VAL A 35 -19.43 -7.53 11.07
CA VAL A 35 -20.38 -6.72 11.86
C VAL A 35 -20.59 -7.35 13.25
N LYS A 36 -20.72 -8.68 13.32
CA LYS A 36 -20.88 -9.41 14.57
C LYS A 36 -19.64 -9.31 15.46
N GLU A 37 -18.45 -9.47 14.89
CA GLU A 37 -17.18 -9.36 15.61
C GLU A 37 -16.89 -7.93 16.05
N ILE A 38 -17.18 -6.90 15.24
CA ILE A 38 -17.08 -5.49 15.66
C ILE A 38 -17.99 -5.23 16.85
N LYS A 39 -19.25 -5.69 16.79
CA LYS A 39 -20.18 -5.57 17.92
C LYS A 39 -19.67 -6.30 19.16
N ARG A 40 -19.04 -7.46 18.99
CA ARG A 40 -18.49 -8.29 20.07
C ARG A 40 -17.25 -7.67 20.72
N ILE A 41 -16.29 -7.22 19.93
CA ILE A 41 -15.03 -6.61 20.41
C ILE A 41 -15.32 -5.29 21.13
N PHE A 42 -16.24 -4.49 20.60
CA PHE A 42 -16.59 -3.18 21.15
C PHE A 42 -17.93 -3.20 21.93
N ILE A 43 -18.20 -4.28 22.69
CA ILE A 43 -19.43 -4.40 23.51
C ILE A 43 -19.58 -3.19 24.46
N CYS A 44 -18.51 -2.81 25.17
CA CYS A 44 -18.55 -1.75 26.18
C CYS A 44 -18.15 -0.36 25.64
N LYS A 45 -17.70 -0.26 24.38
CA LYS A 45 -17.20 0.99 23.78
C LYS A 45 -18.08 1.38 22.60
N THR A 46 -19.32 1.78 22.92
CA THR A 46 -20.40 2.04 21.96
C THR A 46 -20.04 3.10 20.92
N GLU A 47 -19.37 4.17 21.32
CA GLU A 47 -18.93 5.24 20.39
C GLU A 47 -17.95 4.72 19.32
N LEU A 48 -16.95 3.92 19.71
CA LEU A 48 -15.99 3.34 18.78
C LEU A 48 -16.63 2.26 17.91
N ARG A 49 -17.54 1.46 18.48
CA ARG A 49 -18.32 0.46 17.74
C ARG A 49 -19.12 1.12 16.63
N ASP A 50 -19.84 2.20 16.96
CA ASP A 50 -20.77 2.84 16.05
C ASP A 50 -20.01 3.65 14.98
N ALA A 51 -18.86 4.23 15.32
CA ALA A 51 -17.93 4.81 14.34
C ALA A 51 -17.42 3.77 13.33
N CYS A 52 -16.97 2.61 13.80
CA CYS A 52 -16.51 1.51 12.93
C CYS A 52 -17.63 0.97 12.03
N LEU A 53 -18.83 0.78 12.56
CA LEU A 53 -19.98 0.32 11.77
C LEU A 53 -20.45 1.37 10.75
N ASN A 54 -20.39 2.65 11.09
CA ASN A 54 -20.75 3.74 10.18
C ASN A 54 -19.74 3.87 9.04
N GLN A 55 -18.44 3.77 9.33
CA GLN A 55 -17.42 3.74 8.29
C GLN A 55 -17.60 2.55 7.33
N LEU A 56 -17.91 1.36 7.86
CA LEU A 56 -18.20 0.18 7.05
C LEU A 56 -19.41 0.42 6.13
N LYS A 57 -20.53 0.93 6.67
CA LYS A 57 -21.74 1.24 5.89
C LYS A 57 -21.50 2.31 4.81
N GLN A 58 -20.77 3.37 5.13
CA GLN A 58 -20.45 4.43 4.17
C GLN A 58 -19.64 3.88 2.98
N ARG A 59 -18.72 2.95 3.23
CA ARG A 59 -17.94 2.30 2.16
C ARG A 59 -18.77 1.36 1.29
N LEU A 60 -19.80 0.72 1.84
CA LEU A 60 -20.71 -0.14 1.07
C LEU A 60 -21.67 0.66 0.19
N ASN A 61 -22.07 1.84 0.65
CA ASN A 61 -23.03 2.69 -0.04
C ASN A 61 -22.39 3.68 -1.03
N SER A 62 -21.07 3.64 -1.23
CA SER A 62 -20.39 4.55 -2.14
C SER A 62 -20.69 4.17 -3.60
N THR A 63 -21.19 5.11 -4.40
CA THR A 63 -21.56 4.91 -5.81
C THR A 63 -20.37 4.96 -6.78
N ARG A 64 -19.17 5.33 -6.31
CA ARG A 64 -17.94 5.33 -7.10
C ARG A 64 -17.17 4.04 -6.86
N ASN A 65 -17.50 2.99 -7.60
CA ASN A 65 -16.71 1.77 -7.59
C ASN A 65 -15.50 1.98 -8.53
N ASN A 66 -14.38 2.47 -8.00
CA ASN A 66 -13.13 2.69 -8.73
C ASN A 66 -12.28 1.41 -8.87
N LEU A 67 -12.88 0.24 -8.63
CA LEU A 67 -12.25 -1.09 -8.71
C LEU A 67 -12.67 -1.90 -9.93
N THR A 68 -13.18 -1.25 -10.97
CA THR A 68 -13.33 -1.98 -12.23
C THR A 68 -11.96 -2.11 -12.87
N ARG A 69 -11.74 -3.24 -13.53
CA ARG A 69 -10.54 -3.47 -14.33
C ARG A 69 -10.30 -2.31 -15.29
N GLU A 70 -11.37 -1.84 -15.95
CA GLU A 70 -11.33 -0.77 -16.95
C GLU A 70 -10.88 0.56 -16.33
N TYR A 71 -11.35 0.89 -15.13
CA TYR A 71 -10.95 2.12 -14.45
C TYR A 71 -9.46 2.10 -14.11
N ILE A 72 -8.98 0.99 -13.52
CA ILE A 72 -7.59 0.85 -13.10
C ILE A 72 -6.67 0.80 -14.33
N ASP A 73 -7.04 0.04 -15.35
CA ASP A 73 -6.30 -0.07 -16.61
C ASP A 73 -6.19 1.28 -17.32
N HIS A 74 -7.30 2.02 -17.44
CA HIS A 74 -7.30 3.36 -18.04
C HIS A 74 -6.42 4.33 -17.26
N TYR A 75 -6.49 4.29 -15.93
CA TYR A 75 -5.65 5.12 -15.07
C TYR A 75 -4.16 4.81 -15.22
N ILE A 76 -3.80 3.51 -15.25
CA ILE A 76 -2.41 3.08 -15.40
C ILE A 76 -1.87 3.50 -16.77
N ARG A 77 -2.62 3.26 -17.85
CA ARG A 77 -2.23 3.61 -19.22
C ARG A 77 -2.23 5.11 -19.51
N GLN A 78 -2.67 5.94 -18.55
CA GLN A 78 -2.81 7.37 -18.76
C GLN A 78 -1.43 8.06 -18.86
N GLY A 79 -1.11 8.52 -20.07
CA GLY A 79 0.15 9.19 -20.37
C GLY A 79 1.18 8.21 -20.92
N ASN A 80 1.96 8.65 -21.91
CA ASN A 80 2.86 7.83 -22.71
C ASN A 80 4.10 7.38 -21.91
N LYS A 81 3.92 6.44 -20.96
CA LYS A 81 4.84 6.19 -19.84
C LYS A 81 4.86 4.70 -19.43
N GLU A 82 5.94 4.31 -18.76
CA GLU A 82 6.20 2.95 -18.23
C GLU A 82 5.25 2.56 -17.08
N ASN A 83 4.38 1.60 -17.33
CA ASN A 83 3.29 1.22 -16.43
C ASN A 83 3.75 0.24 -15.34
N ILE A 84 4.47 0.75 -14.34
CA ILE A 84 4.92 -0.05 -13.18
C ILE A 84 4.02 0.26 -11.98
N ILE A 85 3.53 -0.79 -11.31
CA ILE A 85 2.75 -0.71 -10.08
C ILE A 85 3.69 -0.84 -8.87
N VAL A 86 3.70 0.15 -7.98
CA VAL A 86 4.46 0.08 -6.72
C VAL A 86 3.53 -0.19 -5.54
N LEU A 87 3.87 -1.17 -4.70
CA LEU A 87 3.09 -1.64 -3.55
C LEU A 87 3.95 -1.58 -2.26
N TRP A 88 3.30 -1.36 -1.11
CA TRP A 88 3.93 -1.46 0.21
C TRP A 88 3.43 -2.70 0.94
N ASN A 89 4.32 -3.67 1.23
CA ASN A 89 3.93 -4.96 1.81
C ASN A 89 2.72 -5.63 1.08
N GLY A 90 2.58 -5.40 -0.22
CA GLY A 90 1.34 -5.64 -0.96
C GLY A 90 1.22 -7.04 -1.53
N HIS A 91 1.52 -8.07 -0.73
CA HIS A 91 1.30 -9.45 -1.17
C HIS A 91 -0.17 -9.72 -1.50
N LEU A 92 -1.06 -9.17 -0.68
CA LEU A 92 -2.50 -9.28 -0.89
C LEU A 92 -2.97 -8.38 -2.04
N ASP A 93 -2.44 -7.15 -2.16
CA ASP A 93 -2.75 -6.26 -3.29
C ASP A 93 -2.37 -6.89 -4.63
N LYS A 94 -1.19 -7.53 -4.71
CA LYS A 94 -0.77 -8.30 -5.88
C LYS A 94 -1.78 -9.38 -6.24
N THR A 95 -2.29 -10.11 -5.24
CA THR A 95 -3.31 -11.14 -5.46
C THR A 95 -4.61 -10.55 -5.99
N ILE A 96 -5.03 -9.38 -5.49
CA ILE A 96 -6.22 -8.69 -6.00
C ILE A 96 -6.03 -8.24 -7.44
N LEU A 97 -4.92 -7.58 -7.76
CA LEU A 97 -4.63 -7.10 -9.11
C LEU A 97 -4.55 -8.25 -10.13
N GLN A 98 -3.96 -9.38 -9.74
CA GLN A 98 -3.95 -10.59 -10.56
C GLN A 98 -5.36 -11.15 -10.79
N ARG A 99 -6.24 -11.14 -9.77
CA ARG A 99 -7.63 -11.56 -9.93
C ARG A 99 -8.45 -10.62 -10.82
N LEU A 100 -8.07 -9.35 -10.91
CA LEU A 100 -8.66 -8.37 -11.82
C LEU A 100 -8.10 -8.48 -13.24
N ASP A 101 -7.22 -9.46 -13.51
CA ASP A 101 -6.57 -9.68 -14.79
C ASP A 101 -5.78 -8.44 -15.28
N LEU A 102 -5.12 -7.78 -14.33
CA LEU A 102 -4.23 -6.65 -14.56
C LEU A 102 -2.77 -7.14 -14.53
N ASP A 103 -2.23 -7.42 -15.72
CA ASP A 103 -0.86 -7.89 -15.90
C ASP A 103 0.10 -6.72 -16.14
N TYR A 104 0.48 -6.05 -15.05
CA TYR A 104 1.48 -4.98 -15.05
C TYR A 104 2.70 -5.39 -14.23
N PRO A 105 3.91 -4.95 -14.60
CA PRO A 105 5.09 -5.11 -13.76
C PRO A 105 4.85 -4.53 -12.36
N MET A 106 5.01 -5.38 -11.34
CA MET A 106 4.77 -4.99 -9.94
C MET A 106 6.05 -4.91 -9.15
N LEU A 107 6.11 -3.91 -8.29
CA LEU A 107 7.21 -3.64 -7.40
C LEU A 107 6.74 -3.59 -5.96
N ASN A 108 7.16 -4.56 -5.15
CA ASN A 108 6.83 -4.56 -3.74
C ASN A 108 7.97 -3.95 -2.92
N ILE A 109 7.66 -2.98 -2.08
CA ILE A 109 8.59 -2.37 -1.14
C ILE A 109 8.24 -2.85 0.27
N THR A 110 9.26 -3.18 1.05
CA THR A 110 9.12 -3.65 2.43
C THR A 110 10.33 -3.22 3.25
N CYS A 111 10.18 -3.15 4.56
CA CYS A 111 11.26 -2.81 5.47
C CYS A 111 11.39 -3.87 6.57
N TYR A 112 12.55 -4.51 6.66
CA TYR A 112 12.78 -5.66 7.55
C TYR A 112 14.15 -5.65 8.22
N ASP A 113 14.21 -6.29 9.39
CA ASP A 113 15.45 -6.65 10.07
C ASP A 113 16.01 -7.95 9.47
N LYS A 114 17.07 -7.78 8.66
CA LYS A 114 17.75 -8.87 7.95
C LYS A 114 18.61 -9.72 8.87
N TYR A 115 19.28 -9.10 9.84
CA TYR A 115 20.33 -9.74 10.64
C TYR A 115 19.93 -9.99 12.10
N PHE A 116 18.67 -9.77 12.46
CA PHE A 116 18.15 -9.97 13.82
C PHE A 116 18.88 -9.12 14.87
N ASN A 117 19.43 -7.99 14.44
CA ASN A 117 20.22 -7.10 15.27
C ASN A 117 19.58 -5.71 15.38
N LYS A 118 18.28 -5.64 15.07
CA LYS A 118 17.47 -4.41 15.03
C LYS A 118 17.94 -3.41 13.97
N ASN A 119 18.75 -3.85 13.00
CA ASN A 119 19.17 -3.03 11.86
C ASN A 119 18.24 -3.28 10.67
N PHE A 120 17.52 -2.24 10.25
CA PHE A 120 16.46 -2.38 9.26
C PHE A 120 16.94 -2.00 7.86
N PHE A 121 16.52 -2.81 6.89
CA PHE A 121 16.78 -2.60 5.47
C PHE A 121 15.46 -2.35 4.76
N LEU A 122 15.45 -1.31 3.93
CA LEU A 122 14.36 -1.05 3.00
C LEU A 122 14.66 -1.82 1.71
N GLY A 123 13.95 -2.93 1.55
CA GLY A 123 14.07 -3.84 0.43
C GLY A 123 13.01 -3.58 -0.63
N LYS A 124 13.44 -3.70 -1.88
CA LYS A 124 12.60 -3.71 -3.08
C LYS A 124 12.61 -5.12 -3.65
N LEU A 125 11.43 -5.70 -3.81
CA LEU A 125 11.24 -7.04 -4.35
C LEU A 125 10.47 -6.99 -5.66
N SER A 126 10.93 -7.78 -6.63
CA SER A 126 10.10 -8.24 -7.75
C SER A 126 10.18 -9.76 -7.80
N ASN A 127 9.06 -10.44 -8.00
CA ASN A 127 9.00 -11.90 -8.10
C ASN A 127 9.73 -12.68 -6.98
N ARG A 128 9.73 -12.12 -5.75
CA ARG A 128 10.40 -12.65 -4.54
C ARG A 128 11.93 -12.52 -4.54
N GLU A 129 12.52 -11.92 -5.57
CA GLU A 129 13.93 -11.56 -5.61
C GLU A 129 14.13 -10.13 -5.13
N ILE A 130 15.15 -9.94 -4.31
CA ILE A 130 15.57 -8.64 -3.82
C ILE A 130 16.35 -7.95 -4.93
N ILE A 131 15.78 -6.89 -5.50
CA ILE A 131 16.41 -6.11 -6.57
C ILE A 131 17.30 -5.00 -6.01
N PHE A 132 16.96 -4.51 -4.83
CA PHE A 132 17.66 -3.40 -4.19
C PHE A 132 17.37 -3.39 -2.69
N GLU A 133 18.39 -3.07 -1.90
CA GLU A 133 18.26 -2.82 -0.47
C GLU A 133 19.01 -1.53 -0.11
N VAL A 134 18.46 -0.78 0.84
CA VAL A 134 19.18 0.32 1.48
C VAL A 134 19.08 0.17 3.00
N ASP A 135 20.22 0.38 3.67
CA ASP A 135 20.28 0.39 5.13
C ASP A 135 19.58 1.64 5.68
N LEU A 136 18.64 1.43 6.60
CA LEU A 136 17.94 2.48 7.35
C LEU A 136 18.44 2.61 8.79
N GLY A 137 19.42 1.79 9.20
CA GLY A 137 20.03 1.81 10.52
C GLY A 137 19.19 1.12 11.60
N LYS A 138 19.66 1.28 12.84
CA LYS A 138 19.04 0.63 14.01
C LYS A 138 17.75 1.31 14.45
N PHE A 139 16.76 0.50 14.81
CA PHE A 139 15.50 0.96 15.39
C PHE A 139 15.05 0.00 16.49
N ASP A 140 14.82 0.52 17.69
CA ASP A 140 14.42 -0.32 18.81
C ASP A 140 12.91 -0.57 18.80
N LYS A 141 12.53 -1.79 18.42
CA LYS A 141 11.15 -2.24 18.33
C LYS A 141 11.05 -3.74 18.61
N SER A 142 9.91 -4.14 19.17
CA SER A 142 9.47 -5.54 19.16
C SER A 142 8.96 -5.91 17.76
N GLY A 143 9.73 -6.71 17.02
CA GLY A 143 9.32 -7.26 15.73
C GLY A 143 10.35 -7.01 14.63
N ARG A 144 10.17 -7.72 13.51
CA ARG A 144 11.13 -7.74 12.40
C ARG A 144 10.76 -6.85 11.22
N LEU A 145 9.60 -6.21 11.26
CA LEU A 145 9.09 -5.36 10.18
C LEU A 145 8.80 -3.96 10.72
N LEU A 146 9.24 -2.95 9.95
CA LEU A 146 8.73 -1.60 10.14
C LEU A 146 7.42 -1.45 9.37
N ASN A 147 6.43 -0.83 10.01
CA ASN A 147 5.19 -0.45 9.33
C ASN A 147 5.43 0.77 8.43
N LEU A 148 4.39 1.17 7.69
CA LEU A 148 4.50 2.25 6.71
C LEU A 148 4.91 3.58 7.36
N VAL A 149 4.35 3.90 8.52
CA VAL A 149 4.60 5.16 9.25
C VAL A 149 6.01 5.15 9.83
N GLU A 150 6.40 4.07 10.52
CA GLU A 150 7.75 3.91 11.08
C GLU A 150 8.81 4.01 9.99
N THR A 151 8.57 3.39 8.82
CA THR A 151 9.50 3.48 7.69
C THR A 151 9.54 4.89 7.11
N HIS A 152 8.38 5.52 6.97
CA HIS A 152 8.26 6.89 6.47
C HIS A 152 9.04 7.88 7.34
N ASP A 153 8.89 7.80 8.67
CA ASP A 153 9.56 8.68 9.62
C ASP A 153 11.09 8.55 9.56
N ARG A 154 11.62 7.41 9.08
CA ARG A 154 13.06 7.19 8.90
C ARG A 154 13.61 7.78 7.61
N VAL A 155 12.77 7.95 6.59
CA VAL A 155 13.21 8.38 5.25
C VAL A 155 12.77 9.79 4.89
N CYS A 156 11.79 10.36 5.62
CA CYS A 156 11.21 11.66 5.33
C CYS A 156 11.09 12.51 6.61
N ASN A 157 11.82 13.64 6.66
CA ASN A 157 11.75 14.57 7.80
C ASN A 157 10.54 15.52 7.75
N ARG A 158 9.66 15.40 6.76
CA ARG A 158 8.51 16.31 6.60
C ARG A 158 7.32 15.78 7.41
N LYS A 159 6.79 16.61 8.30
CA LYS A 159 5.51 16.34 8.96
C LYS A 159 4.38 16.50 7.95
N HIS A 160 3.80 15.39 7.50
CA HIS A 160 2.57 15.43 6.73
C HIS A 160 1.39 15.59 7.71
N LYS A 161 0.52 16.58 7.49
CA LYS A 161 -0.69 16.77 8.31
C LYS A 161 -1.53 15.50 8.26
N THR A 162 -1.69 14.82 9.39
CA THR A 162 -2.57 13.66 9.56
C THR A 162 -4.00 14.16 9.73
N THR A 163 -4.87 13.77 8.80
CA THR A 163 -6.30 14.06 8.89
C THR A 163 -7.02 12.99 9.70
N TYR A 164 -6.70 11.70 9.55
CA TYR A 164 -7.25 10.59 10.35
C TYR A 164 -6.32 9.35 10.34
N ALA A 165 -6.51 8.43 11.30
CA ALA A 165 -5.88 7.10 11.27
C ALA A 165 -6.43 6.27 10.09
N HIS A 166 -5.56 5.56 9.37
CA HIS A 166 -5.89 4.73 8.19
C HIS A 166 -6.51 5.48 6.99
N ASP A 167 -6.13 6.75 6.77
CA ASP A 167 -6.48 7.50 5.57
C ASP A 167 -5.68 6.98 4.35
N PRO A 168 -6.33 6.37 3.33
CA PRO A 168 -5.64 5.84 2.14
C PRO A 168 -4.80 6.89 1.40
N ARG A 169 -5.19 8.18 1.48
CA ARG A 169 -4.41 9.28 0.88
C ARG A 169 -3.12 9.53 1.62
N MET A 170 -3.11 9.31 2.92
CA MET A 170 -1.91 9.41 3.75
C MET A 170 -1.00 8.21 3.51
N GLU A 171 -1.56 7.01 3.43
CA GLU A 171 -0.81 5.81 3.05
C GLU A 171 -0.13 6.00 1.69
N MET A 172 -0.86 6.54 0.71
CA MET A 172 -0.30 6.89 -0.59
C MET A 172 0.85 7.91 -0.50
N LYS A 173 0.69 8.97 0.31
CA LYS A 173 1.76 9.96 0.52
C LYS A 173 3.00 9.33 1.14
N TYR A 174 2.83 8.43 2.11
CA TYR A 174 3.94 7.75 2.78
C TYR A 174 4.65 6.80 1.83
N THR A 175 3.91 5.93 1.14
CA THR A 175 4.44 5.01 0.12
C THR A 175 5.22 5.78 -0.95
N LYS A 176 4.69 6.92 -1.40
CA LYS A 176 5.38 7.79 -2.36
C LYS A 176 6.66 8.41 -1.82
N CYS A 177 6.70 8.85 -0.56
CA CYS A 177 7.92 9.37 0.05
C CYS A 177 8.99 8.29 0.18
N ILE A 178 8.61 7.10 0.63
CA ILE A 178 9.48 5.93 0.74
C ILE A 178 10.02 5.54 -0.63
N PHE A 179 9.15 5.44 -1.63
CA PHE A 179 9.57 5.09 -2.99
C PHE A 179 10.48 6.15 -3.61
N ASN A 180 10.23 7.44 -3.37
CA ASN A 180 11.14 8.51 -3.79
C ASN A 180 12.51 8.38 -3.13
N HIS A 181 12.58 7.99 -1.85
CA HIS A 181 13.86 7.71 -1.19
C HIS A 181 14.60 6.56 -1.86
N VAL A 182 13.91 5.46 -2.18
CA VAL A 182 14.48 4.33 -2.94
C VAL A 182 14.99 4.81 -4.30
N LEU A 183 14.21 5.60 -5.04
CA LEU A 183 14.60 6.15 -6.34
C LEU A 183 15.85 7.03 -6.27
N GLN A 184 15.99 7.84 -5.22
CA GLN A 184 17.18 8.67 -5.02
C GLN A 184 18.44 7.82 -4.78
N LYS A 185 18.31 6.69 -4.07
CA LYS A 185 19.43 5.80 -3.77
C LYS A 185 19.79 4.88 -4.95
N GLN A 186 18.78 4.27 -5.58
CA GLN A 186 18.98 3.33 -6.69
C GLN A 186 19.25 4.02 -8.04
N ARG A 187 18.77 5.26 -8.21
CA ARG A 187 18.59 5.97 -9.49
C ARG A 187 17.52 5.33 -10.38
N TYR A 188 16.75 6.17 -11.06
CA TYR A 188 15.63 5.77 -11.91
C TYR A 188 16.06 4.87 -13.09
N GLU A 189 17.20 5.16 -13.73
CA GLU A 189 17.70 4.39 -14.88
C GLU A 189 17.95 2.92 -14.53
N ASN A 190 18.50 2.67 -13.33
CA ASN A 190 18.76 1.31 -12.85
C ASN A 190 17.47 0.56 -12.51
N LEU A 191 16.44 1.28 -12.06
CA LEU A 191 15.13 0.72 -11.82
C LEU A 191 14.48 0.24 -13.12
N ILE A 192 14.48 1.06 -14.17
CA ILE A 192 13.81 0.75 -15.44
C ILE A 192 14.50 -0.39 -16.20
N LYS A 193 15.82 -0.55 -16.07
CA LYS A 193 16.55 -1.70 -16.65
C LYS A 193 16.01 -3.06 -16.20
N HIS A 194 15.39 -3.15 -15.02
CA HIS A 194 14.80 -4.40 -14.52
C HIS A 194 13.44 -4.72 -15.15
N PHE A 195 12.83 -3.77 -15.84
CA PHE A 195 11.49 -3.90 -16.41
C PHE A 195 11.47 -3.79 -17.94
N LYS A 196 12.57 -3.33 -18.54
CA LYS A 196 12.80 -3.42 -19.98
C LYS A 196 13.34 -4.81 -20.30
N ILE A 197 12.45 -5.68 -20.77
CA ILE A 197 12.79 -6.91 -21.50
C ILE A 197 12.94 -6.53 -22.97
#